data_AF-A0A948T294-F1
#
_entry.id   AF-A0A948T294-F1
#
_cell.length_a   1.000
_cell.length_b   1.000
_cell.length_c   1.000
_cell.angle_alpha   90.00
_cell.angle_beta   90.00
_cell.angle_gamma   90.00
#
_symmetry.space_group_name_H-M   'P 1'
#
loop_
_entity.id
_entity.type
_entity.pdbx_description
1 polymer ?
#
loop_
_entity_poly.entity_id
_entity_poly.type
_entity_poly.pdbx_seq_one_letter_code
_entity_poly.pdbx_strand_id
1 'polypeptide(L)'
;MLKDITIGQHFPGDSVVHNTDPRLKILLVIAYIVVLFTVNNFVGLFLSVALLAMLYTTAKIPLKVVLKSIKPIVPIVVFTAVLNLFFMT
;
A
#
# COMPACT_ATOMS: atom_id res chain seq x y z
N MET A 1 10.40 21.55 -6.50
CA MET A 1 9.20 20.76 -6.84
C MET A 1 9.18 19.33 -6.27
N LEU A 2 10.22 18.89 -5.53
CA LEU A 2 10.21 17.63 -4.75
C LEU A 2 9.45 17.74 -3.41
N LYS A 3 8.94 18.92 -3.05
CA LYS A 3 8.23 19.22 -1.78
C LYS A 3 6.79 18.71 -1.73
N ASP A 4 6.25 18.22 -2.84
CA ASP A 4 4.86 17.79 -2.91
C ASP A 4 4.64 16.33 -2.53
N ILE A 5 5.69 15.55 -2.35
CA ILE A 5 5.54 14.15 -2.05
C ILE A 5 5.43 14.02 -0.53
N THR A 6 4.24 13.71 -0.01
CA THR A 6 3.95 13.39 1.41
C THR A 6 4.62 12.07 1.85
N ILE A 7 5.71 11.66 1.22
CA ILE A 7 6.48 10.48 1.58
C ILE A 7 7.29 10.82 2.83
N GLY A 8 7.05 10.07 3.90
CA GLY A 8 7.70 10.25 5.20
C GLY A 8 7.00 11.21 6.15
N GLN A 9 5.84 11.77 5.79
CA GLN A 9 5.05 12.62 6.69
C GLN A 9 3.90 11.83 7.31
N HIS A 10 3.68 12.01 8.61
CA HIS A 10 2.49 11.47 9.28
C HIS A 10 1.26 12.21 8.77
N PHE A 11 0.27 11.47 8.26
CA PHE A 11 -1.02 12.03 7.88
C PHE A 11 -1.89 12.11 9.14
N PRO A 12 -2.21 13.32 9.65
CA PRO A 12 -3.07 13.44 10.83
C PRO A 12 -4.51 13.09 10.45
N GLY A 13 -5.18 12.31 11.30
CA GLY A 13 -6.57 11.93 11.13
C GLY A 13 -7.13 11.26 12.38
N ASP A 14 -8.45 11.33 12.57
CA ASP A 14 -9.13 10.90 13.81
C ASP A 14 -9.87 9.55 13.68
N SER A 15 -9.45 8.67 12.78
CA SER A 15 -10.10 7.36 12.60
C SER A 15 -9.66 6.32 13.64
N VAL A 16 -10.42 5.22 13.76
CA VAL A 16 -10.05 4.04 14.59
C VAL A 16 -8.66 3.51 14.24
N VAL A 17 -8.30 3.49 12.95
CA VAL A 17 -6.98 3.06 12.47
C VAL A 17 -5.89 4.02 12.96
N HIS A 18 -6.18 5.32 13.06
CA HIS A 18 -5.21 6.31 13.53
C HIS A 18 -4.98 6.18 15.05
N ASN A 19 -6.03 5.96 15.83
CA ASN A 19 -6.00 5.84 17.30
C ASN A 19 -5.47 4.50 17.84
N THR A 20 -5.20 3.51 16.97
CA THR A 20 -4.63 2.22 17.38
C THR A 20 -3.17 2.37 17.82
N ASP A 21 -2.75 1.59 18.82
CA ASP A 21 -1.38 1.55 19.33
C ASP A 21 -0.33 1.47 18.19
N PRO A 22 0.65 2.39 18.14
CA PRO A 22 1.63 2.45 17.05
C PRO A 22 2.43 1.15 16.84
N ARG A 23 2.74 0.43 17.93
CA ARG A 23 3.49 -0.84 17.88
C ARG A 23 2.70 -1.94 17.18
N LEU A 24 1.41 -2.05 17.52
CA LEU A 24 0.51 -3.03 16.93
C LEU A 24 0.30 -2.74 15.44
N LYS A 25 0.19 -1.46 15.08
CA LYS A 25 0.08 -1.03 13.68
C LYS A 25 1.30 -1.45 12.84
N ILE A 26 2.51 -1.26 13.36
CA ILE A 26 3.75 -1.70 12.67
C ILE A 26 3.76 -3.23 12.51
N LEU A 27 3.41 -3.97 13.57
CA LEU A 27 3.35 -5.43 13.52
C LEU A 27 2.34 -5.92 12.48
N LEU A 28 1.15 -5.30 12.42
CA LEU A 28 0.13 -5.62 11.41
C LEU A 28 0.59 -5.35 9.98
N VAL A 29 1.32 -4.25 9.75
CA VAL A 29 1.88 -3.95 8.42
C VAL A 29 2.91 -5.01 8.02
N ILE A 30 3.79 -5.41 8.94
CA ILE A 30 4.77 -6.48 8.67
C ILE A 30 4.05 -7.80 8.37
N ALA A 31 3.07 -8.19 9.18
CA ALA A 31 2.28 -9.38 8.94
C ALA A 31 1.55 -9.34 7.58
N TYR A 32 1.00 -8.19 7.21
CA TYR A 32 0.35 -8.00 5.92
C TYR A 32 1.31 -8.15 4.75
N ILE A 33 2.55 -7.65 4.86
CA ILE A 33 3.59 -7.86 3.86
C ILE A 33 3.87 -9.36 3.69
N VAL A 34 4.05 -10.11 4.79
CA VAL A 34 4.27 -11.57 4.74
C VAL A 34 3.14 -12.29 4.03
N VAL A 35 1.88 -11.93 4.32
CA VAL A 35 0.70 -12.50 3.65
C VAL A 35 0.73 -12.24 2.15
N LEU A 36 1.04 -11.01 1.72
CA LEU A 36 1.12 -10.66 0.29
C LEU A 36 2.15 -11.50 -0.47
N PHE A 37 3.27 -11.86 0.15
CA PHE A 37 4.29 -12.71 -0.48
C PHE A 37 3.97 -14.22 -0.42
N THR A 38 3.09 -14.63 0.50
CA THR A 38 2.73 -16.05 0.67
C THR A 38 1.56 -16.47 -0.22
N VAL A 39 0.69 -15.52 -0.56
CA VAL A 39 -0.51 -15.79 -1.36
C VAL A 39 -0.17 -15.93 -2.84
N ASN A 40 -0.41 -17.11 -3.39
CA ASN A 40 -0.23 -17.42 -4.82
C ASN A 40 -1.55 -17.57 -5.60
N ASN A 41 -2.70 -17.34 -4.94
CA ASN A 41 -4.03 -17.56 -5.51
C ASN A 41 -4.73 -16.23 -5.80
N PHE A 42 -5.46 -16.15 -6.92
CA PHE A 42 -6.26 -14.97 -7.30
C PHE A 42 -7.25 -14.53 -6.21
N VAL A 43 -7.89 -15.48 -5.52
CA VAL A 43 -8.83 -15.19 -4.43
C VAL A 43 -8.14 -14.54 -3.25
N GLY A 44 -6.96 -15.02 -2.87
CA GLY A 44 -6.20 -14.44 -1.76
C GLY A 44 -5.73 -13.02 -2.10
N LEU A 45 -5.29 -12.80 -3.34
CA LEU A 45 -4.91 -11.48 -3.85
C LEU A 45 -6.09 -10.51 -3.80
N PHE A 46 -7.27 -10.95 -4.23
CA PHE A 46 -8.49 -10.15 -4.15
C PHE A 46 -8.87 -9.79 -2.71
N LEU A 47 -8.79 -10.76 -1.78
CA LEU A 47 -9.04 -10.51 -0.36
C LEU A 47 -8.06 -9.50 0.24
N SER A 48 -6.77 -9.57 -0.11
CA SER A 48 -5.78 -8.59 0.33
C SER A 48 -6.11 -7.18 -0.14
N VAL A 49 -6.48 -7.03 -1.42
CA VAL A 49 -6.91 -5.73 -1.98
C VAL A 49 -8.19 -5.22 -1.32
N ALA A 50 -9.17 -6.09 -1.07
CA ALA A 50 -10.40 -5.73 -0.39
C ALA A 50 -10.16 -5.26 1.05
N LEU A 51 -9.29 -5.96 1.79
CA LEU A 51 -8.88 -5.58 3.14
C LEU A 51 -8.20 -4.20 3.14
N LEU A 52 -7.27 -3.97 2.21
CA LEU A 52 -6.63 -2.68 2.04
C LEU A 52 -7.66 -1.57 1.80
N ALA A 53 -8.60 -1.76 0.86
CA ALA A 53 -9.64 -0.80 0.56
C ALA A 53 -10.54 -0.49 1.78
N MET A 54 -10.90 -1.51 2.57
CA MET A 54 -11.66 -1.35 3.81
C MET A 54 -10.89 -0.52 4.85
N LEU A 55 -9.59 -0.75 5.03
CA LEU A 55 -8.77 0.02 5.96
C LEU A 55 -8.64 1.48 5.53
N TYR A 56 -8.42 1.75 4.24
CA TYR A 56 -8.30 3.11 3.73
C TYR A 56 -9.61 3.91 3.84
N THR A 57 -10.75 3.27 3.56
CA THR A 57 -12.07 3.88 3.71
C THR A 57 -12.39 4.17 5.18
N THR A 58 -12.11 3.22 6.09
CA THR A 58 -12.26 3.41 7.54
C THR A 58 -11.34 4.52 8.06
N ALA A 59 -10.12 4.62 7.51
CA ALA A 59 -9.17 5.67 7.83
C ALA A 59 -9.53 7.05 7.25
N LYS A 60 -10.56 7.13 6.39
CA LYS A 60 -11.02 8.34 5.69
C LYS A 60 -9.88 9.05 4.93
N ILE A 61 -8.93 8.28 4.39
CA ILE A 61 -7.79 8.85 3.65
C ILE A 61 -8.25 9.15 2.22
N PRO A 62 -8.07 10.39 1.71
CA PRO A 62 -8.44 10.72 0.34
C PRO A 62 -7.60 9.94 -0.68
N LEU A 63 -8.26 9.29 -1.64
CA LEU A 63 -7.60 8.49 -2.70
C LEU A 63 -6.52 9.26 -3.47
N LYS A 64 -6.67 10.58 -3.57
CA LYS A 64 -5.69 11.48 -4.21
C LYS A 64 -4.31 11.43 -3.53
N VAL A 65 -4.26 11.20 -2.21
CA VAL A 65 -3.01 11.05 -1.46
C VAL A 65 -2.36 9.70 -1.76
N VAL A 66 -3.15 8.62 -1.86
CA VAL A 66 -2.67 7.29 -2.23
C VAL A 66 -2.02 7.30 -3.61
N LEU A 67 -2.69 7.89 -4.61
CA LEU A 67 -2.16 8.01 -5.97
C LEU A 67 -0.87 8.84 -6.03
N LYS A 68 -0.74 9.86 -5.17
CA LYS A 68 0.49 10.68 -5.07
C LYS A 68 1.68 9.85 -4.57
N SER A 69 1.45 8.92 -3.64
CA SER A 69 2.46 7.99 -3.12
C SER A 69 2.87 6.91 -4.12
N ILE A 70 1.97 6.50 -5.02
CA ILE A 70 2.26 5.51 -6.07
C ILE A 70 3.12 6.12 -7.19
N LYS A 71 2.88 7.39 -7.54
CA LYS A 71 3.56 8.10 -8.64
C LYS A 71 5.08 7.89 -8.73
N PRO A 72 5.88 8.01 -7.64
CA PRO A 72 7.33 7.78 -7.70
C PRO A 72 7.74 6.31 -7.91
N ILE A 73 6.87 5.34 -7.58
CA ILE A 73 7.15 3.91 -7.69
C ILE A 73 6.81 3.39 -9.09
N VAL A 74 5.89 4.04 -9.82
CA VAL A 74 5.43 3.62 -11.16
C VAL A 74 6.57 3.34 -12.14
N PRO A 75 7.62 4.19 -12.28
CA PRO A 75 8.69 3.92 -13.24
C PRO A 75 9.41 2.59 -12.98
N ILE A 76 9.62 2.26 -11.69
CA ILE A 76 10.28 1.00 -11.28
C ILE A 76 9.38 -0.19 -11.63
N VAL A 77 8.08 -0.10 -11.32
CA VAL A 77 7.11 -1.17 -11.60
C VAL A 77 6.95 -1.41 -13.11
N VAL A 78 6.89 -0.34 -13.91
CA VAL A 78 6.81 -0.45 -15.37
C VAL A 78 8.09 -1.10 -15.91
N PHE A 79 9.26 -0.68 -15.42
CA PHE A 79 10.53 -1.26 -15.83
C PHE A 79 10.61 -2.75 -15.50
N THR A 80 10.25 -3.16 -14.27
CA THR A 80 10.27 -4.57 -13.88
C THR A 80 9.23 -5.39 -14.63
N ALA A 81 8.04 -4.85 -14.92
CA ALA A 81 7.01 -5.52 -15.72
C ALA A 81 7.48 -5.76 -17.16
N VAL A 82 8.12 -4.76 -17.78
CA VAL A 82 8.72 -4.89 -19.12
C VAL A 82 9.77 -5.99 -19.12
N LEU A 83 10.71 -5.97 -18.18
CA LEU A 83 11.73 -7.02 -18.09
C LEU A 83 11.09 -8.40 -17.88
N ASN A 84 10.11 -8.53 -17.01
CA ASN A 84 9.44 -9.80 -16.74
C ASN A 84 8.78 -10.35 -18.03
N LEU A 85 8.11 -9.50 -18.79
CA LEU A 85 7.48 -9.88 -20.06
C LEU A 85 8.48 -10.32 -21.15
N PHE A 86 9.69 -9.75 -21.18
CA PHE A 86 10.70 -10.10 -22.18
C PHE A 86 11.67 -11.21 -21.77
N PHE A 87 11.90 -11.42 -20.48
CA PHE A 87 12.94 -12.32 -19.97
C PHE A 87 12.43 -13.52 -19.16
N MET A 88 11.21 -13.47 -18.61
CA MET A 88 10.68 -14.50 -17.71
C MET A 88 9.45 -15.23 -18.24
N THR A 89 8.80 -14.72 -19.30
CA THR A 89 7.81 -15.46 -20.11
C THR A 89 8.51 -16.49 -20.98
#